data_AF-A0A975J2M1-F1
#
_entry.id   AF-A0A975J2M1-F1
#
_cell.length_a   1.000
_cell.length_b   1.000
_cell.length_c   1.000
_cell.angle_alpha   90.00
_cell.angle_beta   90.00
_cell.angle_gamma   90.00
#
_symmetry.space_group_name_H-M   'P 1'
#
loop_
_entity.id
_entity.type
_entity.pdbx_description
1 polymer ?
#
loop_
_entity_poly.entity_id
_entity_poly.type
_entity_poly.pdbx_seq_one_letter_code
_entity_poly.pdbx_strand_id
1 'polypeptide(L)'
;MNSPFRKAVIVALGASYLCMHAPHARGEDKPADAKPKHDAKKPTAASLVADMGKSVAFIAHAAKDKISVKSKEARPFWSALRDCSKAVDQLEAGVKANDENTLKGLDALGVSVHQLAAAWGVLSGSHEGVEVTPGLKSLSKSYETFLFHFGPSVARKKMGGEVTEAEKAQLAAARAEVKSIKAQLKAIESKAKPKSYQQRFVHDIVGLCDETDKVTGNDLNAYCAYLFQYNRLKYTALAYNSLVDDWFPDFSKDWGTVVKENKTPGAGEFSNTAVTYYKDWKYSSQPVHKAGDYYEVTACVSVISESEEATYESYTESYSEETATEESAEELAQVTEEVSIDEDDHESFADESDGTDIDESMEDGSADEDDDGGGEDDGDDEDE
;
A
#
# COMPACT_ATOMS: atom_id res chain seq x y z
N MET A 1 32.65 21.30 -32.38
CA MET A 1 32.13 19.94 -32.65
C MET A 1 30.95 19.74 -31.72
N ASN A 2 29.76 19.76 -32.28
CA ASN A 2 28.48 19.82 -31.56
C ASN A 2 28.06 18.43 -31.11
N SER A 3 27.75 18.29 -29.82
CA SER A 3 27.12 17.12 -29.23
C SER A 3 25.62 17.09 -29.55
N PRO A 4 25.05 15.95 -29.97
CA PRO A 4 23.61 15.74 -29.98
C PRO A 4 23.24 14.64 -28.98
N PHE A 5 23.41 14.88 -27.68
CA PHE A 5 22.61 14.20 -26.66
C PHE A 5 21.37 15.05 -26.39
N ARG A 6 20.37 14.93 -27.27
CA ARG A 6 19.02 15.45 -27.00
C ARG A 6 18.27 14.40 -26.19
N LYS A 7 17.88 14.86 -25.00
CA LYS A 7 17.01 14.24 -24.02
C LYS A 7 15.69 13.80 -24.68
N ALA A 8 15.30 12.55 -24.47
CA ALA A 8 13.91 12.15 -24.43
C ALA A 8 13.71 11.45 -23.09
N VAL A 9 13.19 12.19 -22.12
CA VAL A 9 12.71 11.64 -20.85
C VAL A 9 11.24 11.37 -21.08
N ILE A 10 10.89 10.13 -21.41
CA ILE A 10 9.50 9.68 -21.45
C ILE A 10 9.14 9.36 -20.00
N VAL A 11 8.33 10.24 -19.39
CA VAL A 11 7.80 10.04 -18.03
C VAL A 11 6.46 9.34 -18.17
N ALA A 12 6.45 8.02 -18.05
CA ALA A 12 5.23 7.31 -17.73
C ALA A 12 4.83 7.71 -16.29
N LEU A 13 3.74 8.46 -16.15
CA LEU A 13 3.09 8.73 -14.86
C LEU A 13 2.49 7.42 -14.32
N GLY A 14 3.34 6.53 -13.81
CA GLY A 14 2.89 5.35 -13.09
C GLY A 14 2.28 5.79 -11.76
N ALA A 15 0.95 5.85 -11.68
CA ALA A 15 0.24 6.15 -10.44
C ALA A 15 0.73 5.21 -9.31
N SER A 16 1.07 5.77 -8.14
CA SER A 16 1.16 4.98 -6.91
C SER A 16 -0.26 4.52 -6.59
N TYR A 17 -0.59 3.30 -7.05
CA TYR A 17 -1.85 2.62 -6.72
C TYR A 17 -2.08 2.50 -5.20
N LEU A 18 -1.04 2.71 -4.38
CA LEU A 18 -1.06 2.67 -2.92
C LEU A 18 -1.84 3.83 -2.26
N CYS A 19 -2.06 4.95 -2.95
CA CYS A 19 -2.75 6.13 -2.40
C CYS A 19 -4.23 6.27 -2.87
N MET A 20 -4.78 5.30 -3.62
CA MET A 20 -6.10 5.45 -4.25
C MET A 20 -7.31 4.96 -3.44
N HIS A 21 -7.20 4.67 -2.14
CA HIS A 21 -8.34 4.10 -1.39
C HIS A 21 -8.56 4.75 -0.01
N ALA A 22 -8.89 6.05 -0.02
CA ALA A 22 -9.82 6.60 0.96
C ALA A 22 -11.26 6.26 0.50
N PRO A 23 -12.21 5.94 1.41
CA PRO A 23 -13.55 5.53 1.03
C PRO A 23 -14.35 6.75 0.56
N HIS A 24 -14.28 7.08 -0.72
CA HIS A 24 -15.30 7.88 -1.36
C HIS A 24 -16.40 6.94 -1.86
N ALA A 25 -17.57 7.03 -1.21
CA ALA A 25 -18.82 6.73 -1.87
C ALA A 25 -18.87 7.58 -3.16
N ARG A 26 -18.75 6.94 -4.32
CA ARG A 26 -18.92 7.64 -5.60
C ARG A 26 -19.79 6.80 -6.52
N GLY A 27 -20.74 7.52 -7.10
CA GLY A 27 -21.80 7.02 -7.94
C GLY A 27 -21.30 6.31 -9.19
N GLU A 28 -22.23 5.55 -9.73
CA GLU A 28 -22.14 4.71 -10.91
C GLU A 28 -21.71 5.53 -12.13
N ASP A 29 -20.62 5.11 -12.77
CA ASP A 29 -20.49 5.16 -14.21
C ASP A 29 -19.75 3.90 -14.68
N LYS A 30 -20.44 3.08 -15.47
CA LYS A 30 -19.95 1.81 -16.04
C LYS A 30 -19.30 2.05 -17.39
N PRO A 31 -18.25 1.28 -17.71
CA PRO A 31 -18.20 0.68 -19.04
C PRO A 31 -17.89 -0.83 -19.06
N ALA A 32 -18.51 -1.47 -20.07
CA ALA A 32 -18.29 -2.78 -20.69
C ALA A 32 -18.55 -4.07 -19.88
N ASP A 33 -19.54 -4.84 -20.39
CA ASP A 33 -20.07 -6.09 -19.85
C ASP A 33 -19.07 -7.25 -19.79
N ALA A 34 -18.38 -7.41 -18.67
CA ALA A 34 -18.00 -8.73 -18.18
C ALA A 34 -19.13 -9.26 -17.30
N LYS A 35 -19.94 -10.19 -17.82
CA LYS A 35 -20.99 -10.86 -17.01
C LYS A 35 -20.32 -11.51 -15.79
N PRO A 36 -20.64 -11.11 -14.55
CA PRO A 36 -20.13 -11.80 -13.37
C PRO A 36 -20.73 -13.21 -13.38
N LYS A 37 -19.87 -14.24 -13.37
CA LYS A 37 -20.32 -15.61 -13.13
C LYS A 37 -20.90 -15.66 -11.71
N HIS A 38 -22.22 -15.58 -11.66
CA HIS A 38 -23.04 -15.50 -10.47
C HIS A 38 -23.17 -16.90 -9.84
N ASP A 39 -22.05 -17.46 -9.39
CA ASP A 39 -21.92 -18.62 -8.46
C ASP A 39 -20.50 -18.72 -7.88
N ALA A 40 -19.72 -17.62 -7.89
CA ALA A 40 -18.40 -17.62 -7.26
C ALA A 40 -18.57 -17.75 -5.74
N LYS A 41 -18.19 -18.92 -5.20
CA LYS A 41 -18.06 -19.16 -3.76
C LYS A 41 -17.33 -17.98 -3.12
N LYS A 42 -17.86 -17.39 -2.05
CA LYS A 42 -17.23 -16.24 -1.38
C LYS A 42 -15.77 -16.57 -1.03
N PRO A 43 -14.82 -15.63 -1.20
CA PRO A 43 -13.43 -15.91 -0.90
C PRO A 43 -13.28 -16.19 0.59
N THR A 44 -12.33 -17.06 0.94
CA THR A 44 -11.97 -17.42 2.32
C THR A 44 -10.53 -16.98 2.57
N ALA A 45 -10.09 -16.92 3.82
CA ALA A 45 -8.68 -16.62 4.10
C ALA A 45 -7.72 -17.54 3.32
N ALA A 46 -8.01 -18.84 3.24
CA ALA A 46 -7.22 -19.78 2.45
C ALA A 46 -7.23 -19.49 0.94
N SER A 47 -8.39 -19.17 0.35
CA SER A 47 -8.45 -18.86 -1.09
C SER A 47 -7.81 -17.53 -1.43
N LEU A 48 -7.88 -16.53 -0.54
CA LEU A 48 -7.16 -15.26 -0.73
C LEU A 48 -5.65 -15.50 -0.79
N VAL A 49 -5.11 -16.35 0.09
CA VAL A 49 -3.68 -16.69 0.08
C VAL A 49 -3.29 -17.45 -1.20
N ALA A 50 -4.13 -18.38 -1.66
CA ALA A 50 -3.93 -19.05 -2.94
C ALA A 50 -3.94 -18.05 -4.12
N ASP A 51 -4.83 -17.06 -4.10
CA ASP A 51 -4.86 -16.02 -5.14
C ASP A 51 -3.61 -15.11 -5.06
N MET A 52 -3.02 -14.89 -3.87
CA MET A 52 -1.71 -14.23 -3.73
C MET A 52 -0.60 -15.05 -4.39
N GLY A 53 -0.55 -16.37 -4.15
CA GLY A 53 0.43 -17.29 -4.76
C GLY A 53 0.38 -17.26 -6.29
N LYS A 54 -0.82 -17.40 -6.85
CA LYS A 54 -1.05 -17.26 -8.30
C LYS A 54 -0.69 -15.89 -8.84
N SER A 55 -0.90 -14.83 -8.06
CA SER A 55 -0.51 -13.47 -8.46
C SER A 55 1.00 -13.32 -8.55
N VAL A 56 1.75 -13.87 -7.59
CA VAL A 56 3.22 -13.90 -7.62
C VAL A 56 3.72 -14.72 -8.83
N ALA A 57 3.14 -15.89 -9.07
CA ALA A 57 3.45 -16.71 -10.24
C ALA A 57 3.18 -15.98 -11.56
N PHE A 58 2.03 -15.31 -11.67
CA PHE A 58 1.68 -14.49 -12.85
C PHE A 58 2.73 -13.40 -13.10
N ILE A 59 3.14 -12.67 -12.07
CA ILE A 59 4.17 -11.62 -12.18
C ILE A 59 5.49 -12.22 -12.66
N ALA A 60 5.92 -13.35 -12.09
CA ALA A 60 7.14 -14.03 -12.48
C ALA A 60 7.11 -14.47 -13.95
N HIS A 61 5.99 -15.05 -14.40
CA HIS A 61 5.79 -15.43 -15.80
C HIS A 61 5.76 -14.23 -16.75
N ALA A 62 5.08 -13.15 -16.37
CA ALA A 62 4.99 -11.94 -17.19
C ALA A 62 6.37 -11.29 -17.40
N ALA A 63 7.21 -11.29 -16.37
CA ALA A 63 8.56 -10.73 -16.37
C ALA A 63 9.62 -11.66 -16.98
N LYS A 64 9.35 -12.97 -17.03
CA LYS A 64 10.28 -13.99 -17.53
C LYS A 64 10.76 -13.65 -18.94
N ASP A 65 12.07 -13.75 -19.16
CA ASP A 65 12.77 -13.48 -20.42
C ASP A 65 12.60 -12.04 -20.96
N LYS A 66 11.88 -11.16 -20.24
CA LYS A 66 11.64 -9.74 -20.60
C LYS A 66 12.32 -8.76 -19.65
N ILE A 67 12.56 -9.18 -18.40
CA ILE A 67 13.33 -8.44 -17.41
C ILE A 67 14.53 -9.33 -17.04
N SER A 68 15.74 -8.80 -17.16
CA SER A 68 16.93 -9.59 -16.85
C SER A 68 17.04 -9.85 -15.35
N VAL A 69 17.17 -11.13 -14.96
CA VAL A 69 17.50 -11.52 -13.57
C VAL A 69 18.95 -11.19 -13.19
N LYS A 70 19.78 -10.72 -14.13
CA LYS A 70 21.16 -10.30 -13.85
C LYS A 70 21.32 -8.78 -13.82
N SER A 71 20.28 -8.03 -14.21
CA SER A 71 20.30 -6.58 -14.18
C SER A 71 20.42 -6.07 -12.75
N LYS A 72 21.41 -5.20 -12.51
CA LYS A 72 21.53 -4.49 -11.24
C LYS A 72 20.35 -3.55 -11.03
N GLU A 73 19.88 -2.93 -12.11
CA GLU A 73 18.73 -2.02 -12.12
C GLU A 73 17.45 -2.77 -11.71
N ALA A 74 17.22 -3.98 -12.23
CA ALA A 74 16.06 -4.80 -11.92
C ALA A 74 16.16 -5.59 -10.59
N ARG A 75 17.31 -5.55 -9.91
CA ARG A 75 17.52 -6.28 -8.65
C ARG A 75 16.42 -6.06 -7.62
N PRO A 76 15.99 -4.82 -7.31
CA PRO A 76 15.01 -4.63 -6.25
C PRO A 76 13.64 -5.23 -6.58
N PHE A 77 13.28 -5.30 -7.87
CA PHE A 77 12.08 -5.99 -8.33
C PHE A 77 12.15 -7.50 -8.11
N TRP A 78 13.23 -8.14 -8.56
CA TRP A 78 13.41 -9.60 -8.40
C TRP A 78 13.54 -10.00 -6.93
N SER A 79 14.24 -9.21 -6.12
CA SER A 79 14.31 -9.45 -4.67
C SER A 79 12.93 -9.37 -4.03
N ALA A 80 12.17 -8.30 -4.31
CA ALA A 80 10.84 -8.14 -3.75
C ALA A 80 9.86 -9.24 -4.19
N LEU A 81 9.96 -9.70 -5.44
CA LEU A 81 9.13 -10.81 -5.95
C LEU A 81 9.43 -12.13 -5.25
N ARG A 82 10.72 -12.44 -5.03
CA ARG A 82 11.14 -13.61 -4.24
C ARG A 82 10.67 -13.50 -2.79
N ASP A 83 10.76 -12.31 -2.20
CA ASP A 83 10.37 -12.10 -0.81
C ASP A 83 8.83 -12.18 -0.66
N CYS A 84 8.05 -11.75 -1.66
CA CYS A 84 6.61 -12.00 -1.74
C CYS A 84 6.30 -13.50 -1.76
N SER A 85 6.97 -14.29 -2.62
CA SER A 85 6.80 -15.74 -2.70
C SER A 85 6.99 -16.41 -1.33
N LYS A 86 8.14 -16.17 -0.68
CA LYS A 86 8.43 -16.70 0.67
C LYS A 86 7.41 -16.27 1.72
N ALA A 87 6.95 -15.03 1.65
CA ALA A 87 5.96 -14.51 2.60
C ALA A 87 4.57 -15.13 2.40
N VAL A 88 4.17 -15.40 1.14
CA VAL A 88 2.95 -16.14 0.81
C VAL A 88 3.02 -17.57 1.34
N ASP A 89 4.13 -18.29 1.15
CA ASP A 89 4.30 -19.66 1.68
C ASP A 89 4.21 -19.69 3.21
N GLN A 90 4.85 -18.73 3.87
CA GLN A 90 4.79 -18.59 5.32
C GLN A 90 3.37 -18.27 5.79
N LEU A 91 2.67 -17.39 5.09
CA LEU A 91 1.28 -17.05 5.37
C LEU A 91 0.36 -18.25 5.17
N GLU A 92 0.53 -19.03 4.10
CA GLU A 92 -0.24 -20.24 3.82
C GLU A 92 -0.05 -21.28 4.92
N ALA A 93 1.20 -21.58 5.27
CA ALA A 93 1.53 -22.49 6.35
C ALA A 93 0.89 -22.05 7.67
N GLY A 94 0.96 -20.75 7.97
CA GLY A 94 0.35 -20.16 9.15
C GLY A 94 -1.18 -20.23 9.15
N VAL A 95 -1.84 -19.95 8.01
CA VAL A 95 -3.31 -20.01 7.90
C VAL A 95 -3.80 -21.44 8.06
N LYS A 96 -3.05 -22.42 7.54
CA LYS A 96 -3.35 -23.85 7.69
C LYS A 96 -3.16 -24.33 9.14
N ALA A 97 -2.09 -23.89 9.79
CA ALA A 97 -1.79 -24.23 11.19
C ALA A 97 -2.61 -23.40 12.20
N ASN A 98 -3.16 -22.26 11.77
CA ASN A 98 -3.82 -21.25 12.59
C ASN A 98 -2.91 -20.79 13.76
N ASP A 99 -1.68 -20.41 13.43
CA ASP A 99 -0.62 -20.06 14.39
C ASP A 99 0.05 -18.70 14.11
N GLU A 100 1.11 -18.38 14.85
CA GLU A 100 1.85 -17.12 14.73
C GLU A 100 2.49 -16.89 13.35
N ASN A 101 2.64 -17.92 12.52
CA ASN A 101 3.19 -17.76 11.17
C ASN A 101 2.25 -17.00 10.26
N THR A 102 0.93 -16.95 10.54
CA THR A 102 0.05 -16.05 9.79
C THR A 102 0.47 -14.60 9.97
N LEU A 103 0.75 -14.18 11.21
CA LEU A 103 1.13 -12.80 11.48
C LEU A 103 2.50 -12.47 10.87
N LYS A 104 3.47 -13.38 11.03
CA LYS A 104 4.79 -13.21 10.41
C LYS A 104 4.72 -13.15 8.89
N GLY A 105 3.91 -14.02 8.27
CA GLY A 105 3.67 -14.02 6.83
C GLY A 105 2.98 -12.74 6.36
N LEU A 106 1.98 -12.24 7.09
CA LEU A 106 1.34 -10.95 6.79
C LEU A 106 2.31 -9.78 6.87
N ASP A 107 3.11 -9.69 7.94
CA ASP A 107 4.09 -8.62 8.11
C ASP A 107 5.12 -8.64 6.98
N ALA A 108 5.66 -9.82 6.66
CA ALA A 108 6.62 -9.99 5.58
C ALA A 108 6.01 -9.62 4.22
N LEU A 109 4.79 -10.10 3.94
CA LEU A 109 4.10 -9.85 2.69
C LEU A 109 3.71 -8.38 2.53
N GLY A 110 3.33 -7.72 3.63
CA GLY A 110 3.06 -6.29 3.66
C GLY A 110 4.26 -5.47 3.21
N VAL A 111 5.46 -5.79 3.69
CA VAL A 111 6.67 -5.10 3.22
C VAL A 111 6.96 -5.44 1.75
N SER A 112 6.95 -6.72 1.39
CA SER A 112 7.39 -7.14 0.05
C SER A 112 6.41 -6.73 -1.06
N VAL A 113 5.10 -6.70 -0.83
CA VAL A 113 4.10 -6.22 -1.81
C VAL A 113 4.31 -4.74 -2.12
N HIS A 114 4.50 -3.91 -1.08
CA HIS A 114 4.76 -2.49 -1.26
C HIS A 114 6.11 -2.26 -1.96
N GLN A 115 7.13 -3.06 -1.63
CA GLN A 115 8.43 -3.00 -2.27
C GLN A 115 8.35 -3.40 -3.74
N LEU A 116 7.64 -4.48 -4.06
CA LEU A 116 7.44 -4.95 -5.43
C LEU A 116 6.66 -3.92 -6.25
N ALA A 117 5.62 -3.31 -5.66
CA ALA A 117 4.83 -2.28 -6.34
C ALA A 117 5.65 -1.04 -6.67
N ALA A 118 6.42 -0.53 -5.71
CA ALA A 118 7.29 0.61 -5.95
C ALA A 118 8.46 0.25 -6.89
N ALA A 119 9.00 -0.96 -6.79
CA ALA A 119 10.07 -1.40 -7.68
C ALA A 119 9.59 -1.47 -9.12
N TRP A 120 8.42 -2.07 -9.36
CA TRP A 120 7.79 -2.08 -10.67
C TRP A 120 7.48 -0.66 -11.14
N GLY A 121 6.97 0.21 -10.26
CA GLY A 121 6.70 1.61 -10.59
C GLY A 121 7.93 2.38 -11.08
N VAL A 122 9.14 2.00 -10.66
CA VAL A 122 10.40 2.57 -11.16
C VAL A 122 10.81 1.96 -12.50
N LEU A 123 10.70 0.63 -12.63
CA LEU A 123 11.19 -0.12 -13.80
C LEU A 123 10.26 -0.09 -15.00
N SER A 124 8.95 0.13 -14.80
CA SER A 124 7.94 -0.05 -15.86
C SER A 124 8.18 0.85 -17.08
N GLY A 125 8.77 2.03 -16.87
CA GLY A 125 9.07 2.97 -17.95
C GLY A 125 10.18 2.50 -18.90
N SER A 126 11.06 1.59 -18.48
CA SER A 126 12.08 0.98 -19.34
C SER A 126 11.70 -0.43 -19.82
N HIS A 127 10.51 -0.91 -19.45
CA HIS A 127 10.00 -2.25 -19.75
C HIS A 127 8.54 -2.16 -20.22
N GLU A 128 8.30 -1.31 -21.22
CA GLU A 128 6.98 -1.11 -21.80
C GLU A 128 6.43 -2.42 -22.39
N GLY A 129 5.12 -2.64 -22.27
CA GLY A 129 4.45 -3.86 -22.75
C GLY A 129 4.63 -5.11 -21.88
N VAL A 130 5.40 -5.06 -20.80
CA VAL A 130 5.48 -6.18 -19.84
C VAL A 130 4.28 -6.16 -18.90
N GLU A 131 3.52 -7.26 -18.88
CA GLU A 131 2.24 -7.38 -18.17
C GLU A 131 2.38 -7.68 -16.66
N VAL A 132 3.24 -6.99 -15.93
CA VAL A 132 3.37 -7.17 -14.46
C VAL A 132 2.20 -6.53 -13.70
N THR A 133 1.69 -5.40 -14.18
CA THR A 133 0.68 -4.59 -13.48
C THR A 133 -0.61 -5.35 -13.10
N PRO A 134 -1.22 -6.18 -13.96
CA PRO A 134 -2.42 -6.94 -13.58
C PRO A 134 -2.17 -7.91 -12.42
N GLY A 135 -1.05 -8.64 -12.44
CA GLY A 135 -0.68 -9.55 -11.36
C GLY A 135 -0.42 -8.81 -10.05
N LEU A 136 0.24 -7.65 -10.11
CA LEU A 136 0.48 -6.80 -8.94
C LEU A 136 -0.83 -6.27 -8.34
N LYS A 137 -1.79 -5.84 -9.17
CA LYS A 137 -3.13 -5.43 -8.70
C LYS A 137 -3.85 -6.58 -8.00
N SER A 138 -3.81 -7.77 -8.59
CA SER A 138 -4.40 -8.98 -8.00
C SER A 138 -3.76 -9.34 -6.65
N LEU A 139 -2.43 -9.28 -6.56
CA LEU A 139 -1.67 -9.53 -5.34
C LEU A 139 -2.07 -8.54 -4.23
N SER A 140 -2.00 -7.24 -4.52
CA SER A 140 -2.37 -6.19 -3.57
C SER A 140 -3.82 -6.31 -3.12
N LYS A 141 -4.76 -6.55 -4.06
CA LYS A 141 -6.18 -6.70 -3.72
C LYS A 141 -6.44 -7.91 -2.83
N SER A 142 -5.78 -9.04 -3.09
CA SER A 142 -5.88 -10.25 -2.27
C SER A 142 -5.35 -10.01 -0.87
N TYR A 143 -4.17 -9.39 -0.77
CA TYR A 143 -3.56 -9.03 0.51
C TYR A 143 -4.41 -8.05 1.32
N GLU A 144 -4.90 -6.97 0.71
CA GLU A 144 -5.76 -5.99 1.37
C GLU A 144 -7.09 -6.60 1.82
N THR A 145 -7.70 -7.44 0.97
CA THR A 145 -8.93 -8.16 1.32
C THR A 145 -8.70 -9.08 2.51
N PHE A 146 -7.53 -9.74 2.58
CA PHE A 146 -7.16 -10.55 3.72
C PHE A 146 -7.03 -9.68 4.97
N LEU A 147 -6.28 -8.58 4.93
CA LEU A 147 -6.12 -7.69 6.09
C LEU A 147 -7.45 -7.14 6.58
N PHE A 148 -8.34 -6.74 5.67
CA PHE A 148 -9.63 -6.13 6.00
C PHE A 148 -10.63 -7.12 6.65
N HIS A 149 -10.48 -8.42 6.41
CA HIS A 149 -11.38 -9.45 6.92
C HIS A 149 -10.78 -10.38 7.98
N PHE A 150 -9.47 -10.55 7.96
CA PHE A 150 -8.73 -11.54 8.75
C PHE A 150 -7.46 -10.98 9.39
N GLY A 151 -7.15 -9.70 9.19
CA GLY A 151 -5.97 -9.05 9.76
C GLY A 151 -6.08 -8.76 11.27
N PRO A 152 -4.98 -8.29 11.90
CA PRO A 152 -4.89 -8.13 13.35
C PRO A 152 -5.94 -7.18 13.94
N SER A 153 -6.28 -6.10 13.23
CA SER A 153 -7.34 -5.16 13.62
C SER A 153 -8.71 -5.83 13.69
N VAL A 154 -8.98 -6.77 12.79
CA VAL A 154 -10.24 -7.52 12.76
C VAL A 154 -10.28 -8.56 13.88
N ALA A 155 -9.17 -9.27 14.10
CA ALA A 155 -9.03 -10.20 15.21
C ALA A 155 -9.27 -9.47 16.54
N ARG A 156 -8.63 -8.30 16.73
CA ARG A 156 -8.80 -7.48 17.92
C ARG A 156 -10.25 -7.03 18.12
N LYS A 157 -10.90 -6.60 17.04
CA LYS A 157 -12.30 -6.18 17.07
C LYS A 157 -13.24 -7.34 17.42
N LYS A 158 -12.96 -8.55 16.92
CA LYS A 158 -13.72 -9.76 17.25
C LYS A 158 -13.52 -10.21 18.70
N MET A 159 -12.31 -10.07 19.24
CA MET A 159 -12.06 -10.33 20.65
C MET A 159 -12.93 -9.45 21.57
N GLY A 160 -13.25 -8.22 21.12
CA GLY A 160 -14.15 -7.32 21.83
C GLY A 160 -13.56 -6.76 23.13
N GLY A 161 -14.41 -6.27 24.03
CA GLY A 161 -13.99 -5.63 25.27
C GLY A 161 -13.42 -4.21 25.09
N GLU A 162 -12.99 -3.61 26.19
CA GLU A 162 -12.42 -2.27 26.20
C GLU A 162 -10.95 -2.27 25.70
N VAL A 163 -10.47 -1.10 25.27
CA VAL A 163 -9.06 -0.89 24.96
C VAL A 163 -8.27 -0.87 26.27
N THR A 164 -7.29 -1.74 26.40
CA THR A 164 -6.48 -1.86 27.63
C THR A 164 -5.53 -0.68 27.79
N GLU A 165 -5.02 -0.44 29.01
CA GLU A 165 -4.03 0.62 29.24
C GLU A 165 -2.74 0.42 28.44
N ALA A 166 -2.32 -0.83 28.21
CA ALA A 166 -1.17 -1.15 27.36
C ALA A 166 -1.43 -0.75 25.90
N GLU A 167 -2.63 -1.04 25.38
CA GLU A 167 -3.05 -0.66 24.03
C GLU A 167 -3.17 0.86 23.87
N LYS A 168 -3.64 1.57 24.92
CA LYS A 168 -3.66 3.05 24.94
C LYS A 168 -2.26 3.63 24.91
N ALA A 169 -1.34 3.11 25.73
CA ALA A 169 0.05 3.55 25.77
C ALA A 169 0.73 3.33 24.41
N GLN A 170 0.49 2.16 23.80
CA GLN A 170 1.00 1.84 22.47
C GLN A 170 0.43 2.76 21.39
N LEU A 171 -0.88 3.03 21.41
CA LEU A 171 -1.52 3.96 20.49
C LEU A 171 -0.93 5.38 20.61
N ALA A 172 -0.67 5.84 21.85
CA ALA A 172 -0.05 7.14 22.08
C ALA A 172 1.38 7.20 21.53
N ALA A 173 2.17 6.15 21.72
CA ALA A 173 3.52 6.04 21.16
C ALA A 173 3.49 6.05 19.62
N ALA A 174 2.62 5.24 19.01
CA ALA A 174 2.46 5.20 17.55
C ALA A 174 2.03 6.57 16.98
N ARG A 175 1.11 7.28 17.64
CA ARG A 175 0.72 8.65 17.25
C ARG A 175 1.87 9.65 17.31
N ALA A 176 2.73 9.54 18.31
CA ALA A 176 3.92 10.39 18.40
C ALA A 176 4.92 10.07 17.27
N GLU A 177 5.09 8.79 16.96
CA GLU A 177 5.96 8.35 15.86
C GLU A 177 5.45 8.82 14.49
N VAL A 178 4.15 8.67 14.18
CA VAL A 178 3.56 9.16 12.92
C VAL A 178 3.82 10.66 12.72
N LYS A 179 3.64 11.46 13.78
CA LYS A 179 3.96 12.90 13.73
C LYS A 179 5.44 13.15 13.48
N SER A 180 6.31 12.37 14.12
CA SER A 180 7.76 12.46 13.96
C SER A 180 8.18 12.14 12.52
N ILE A 181 7.74 10.99 11.98
CA ILE A 181 7.99 10.56 10.61
C ILE A 181 7.55 11.63 9.62
N LYS A 182 6.31 12.13 9.77
CA LYS A 182 5.75 13.17 8.90
C LYS A 182 6.58 14.45 8.91
N ALA A 183 6.97 14.93 10.10
CA ALA A 183 7.78 16.14 10.23
C ALA A 183 9.18 15.98 9.63
N GLN A 184 9.81 14.83 9.88
CA GLN A 184 11.13 14.51 9.35
C GLN A 184 11.13 14.35 7.82
N LEU A 185 10.10 13.70 7.26
CA LEU A 185 9.95 13.58 5.80
C LEU A 185 9.74 14.92 5.12
N LYS A 186 8.90 15.79 5.67
CA LYS A 186 8.73 17.17 5.18
C LYS A 186 10.04 17.98 5.24
N ALA A 187 10.89 17.72 6.23
CA ALA A 187 12.18 18.40 6.34
C ALA A 187 13.20 17.98 5.25
N ILE A 188 13.07 16.77 4.69
CA ILE A 188 13.94 16.27 3.62
C ILE A 188 13.30 16.33 2.23
N GLU A 189 12.03 16.70 2.13
CA GLU A 189 11.27 16.78 0.86
C GLU A 189 11.97 17.66 -0.17
N SER A 190 12.47 18.84 0.24
CA SER A 190 13.19 19.77 -0.64
C SER A 190 14.55 19.25 -1.13
N LYS A 191 15.08 18.19 -0.49
CA LYS A 191 16.32 17.52 -0.90
C LYS A 191 16.07 16.44 -1.95
N ALA A 192 14.84 15.96 -2.08
CA ALA A 192 14.46 15.06 -3.16
C ALA A 192 14.45 15.81 -4.49
N LYS A 193 14.89 15.15 -5.57
CA LYS A 193 14.83 15.76 -6.90
C LYS A 193 13.37 15.98 -7.31
N PRO A 194 12.98 17.17 -7.82
CA PRO A 194 11.62 17.41 -8.28
C PRO A 194 11.19 16.43 -9.38
N LYS A 195 9.92 15.99 -9.36
CA LYS A 195 9.33 15.03 -10.30
C LYS A 195 10.11 13.71 -10.38
N SER A 196 10.69 13.27 -9.26
CA SER A 196 11.42 12.01 -9.16
C SER A 196 10.73 11.01 -8.26
N TYR A 197 11.14 9.74 -8.34
CA TYR A 197 10.69 8.71 -7.42
C TYR A 197 11.07 8.99 -5.97
N GLN A 198 12.17 9.70 -5.69
CA GLN A 198 12.53 10.14 -4.33
C GLN A 198 11.42 11.03 -3.74
N GLN A 199 10.97 12.01 -4.54
CA GLN A 199 9.90 12.91 -4.12
C GLN A 199 8.59 12.14 -3.95
N ARG A 200 8.26 11.25 -4.89
CA ARG A 200 7.09 10.38 -4.79
C ARG A 200 7.10 9.53 -3.52
N PHE A 201 8.23 8.92 -3.16
CA PHE A 201 8.35 8.12 -1.94
C PHE A 201 8.10 8.94 -0.67
N VAL A 202 8.60 10.19 -0.61
CA VAL A 202 8.30 11.12 0.47
C VAL A 202 6.80 11.42 0.51
N HIS A 203 6.20 11.77 -0.62
CA HIS A 203 4.79 12.15 -0.70
C HIS A 203 3.86 11.00 -0.31
N ASP A 204 4.14 9.77 -0.76
CA ASP A 204 3.34 8.58 -0.43
C ASP A 204 3.33 8.33 1.09
N ILE A 205 4.48 8.39 1.77
CA ILE A 205 4.55 8.18 3.22
C ILE A 205 3.89 9.34 3.98
N VAL A 206 4.08 10.60 3.53
CA VAL A 206 3.39 11.75 4.12
C VAL A 206 1.87 11.62 3.98
N GLY A 207 1.37 11.17 2.82
CA GLY A 207 -0.04 10.90 2.59
C GLY A 207 -0.59 9.81 3.52
N LEU A 208 0.17 8.73 3.74
CA LEU A 208 -0.21 7.68 4.70
C LEU A 208 -0.19 8.19 6.15
N CYS A 209 0.70 9.12 6.50
CA CYS A 209 0.66 9.80 7.79
C CYS A 209 -0.62 10.65 7.92
N ASP A 210 -1.01 11.38 6.87
CA ASP A 210 -2.25 12.17 6.85
C ASP A 210 -3.50 11.28 6.97
N GLU A 211 -3.53 10.13 6.28
CA GLU A 211 -4.61 9.14 6.43
C GLU A 211 -4.69 8.57 7.86
N THR A 212 -3.53 8.31 8.46
CA THR A 212 -3.45 7.80 9.83
C THR A 212 -3.91 8.85 10.85
N ASP A 213 -3.56 10.12 10.66
CA ASP A 213 -3.97 11.25 11.50
C ASP A 213 -5.50 11.49 11.48
N LYS A 214 -6.19 11.10 10.39
CA LYS A 214 -7.66 11.20 10.29
C LYS A 214 -8.38 10.20 11.21
N VAL A 215 -7.71 9.17 11.72
CA VAL A 215 -8.32 8.22 12.66
C VAL A 215 -8.39 8.82 14.06
N THR A 216 -9.58 9.30 14.41
CA THR A 216 -9.88 9.95 15.70
C THR A 216 -10.69 9.03 16.63
N GLY A 217 -10.73 9.38 17.91
CA GLY A 217 -11.41 8.60 18.95
C GLY A 217 -10.46 7.76 19.81
N ASN A 218 -11.03 7.21 20.89
CA ASN A 218 -10.35 6.43 21.92
C ASN A 218 -11.07 5.10 22.22
N ASP A 219 -12.03 4.71 21.38
CA ASP A 219 -12.77 3.46 21.52
C ASP A 219 -12.06 2.29 20.78
N LEU A 220 -12.62 1.09 20.90
CA LEU A 220 -12.09 -0.10 20.24
C LEU A 220 -12.04 0.06 18.70
N ASN A 221 -13.03 0.73 18.11
CA ASN A 221 -13.08 0.93 16.66
C ASN A 221 -11.94 1.82 16.18
N ALA A 222 -11.73 2.95 16.85
CA ALA A 222 -10.64 3.88 16.57
C ALA A 222 -9.28 3.20 16.72
N TYR A 223 -9.08 2.41 17.79
CA TYR A 223 -7.86 1.63 17.99
C TYR A 223 -7.60 0.65 16.84
N CYS A 224 -8.60 -0.15 16.45
CA CYS A 224 -8.45 -1.12 15.37
C CYS A 224 -8.23 -0.45 14.00
N ALA A 225 -8.92 0.66 13.72
CA ALA A 225 -8.73 1.44 12.50
C ALA A 225 -7.33 2.06 12.45
N TYR A 226 -6.83 2.56 13.58
CA TYR A 226 -5.49 3.13 13.68
C TYR A 226 -4.43 2.06 13.45
N LEU A 227 -4.57 0.89 14.08
CA LEU A 227 -3.68 -0.25 13.88
C LEU A 227 -3.57 -0.64 12.39
N PHE A 228 -4.70 -0.67 11.68
CA PHE A 228 -4.72 -0.96 10.25
C PHE A 228 -3.92 0.06 9.43
N GLN A 229 -4.15 1.36 9.66
CA GLN A 229 -3.46 2.42 8.90
C GLN A 229 -1.98 2.52 9.25
N TYR A 230 -1.65 2.39 10.55
CA TYR A 230 -0.29 2.43 11.03
C TYR A 230 0.56 1.29 10.44
N ASN A 231 0.02 0.07 10.36
CA ASN A 231 0.73 -1.04 9.71
C ASN A 231 1.01 -0.75 8.22
N ARG A 232 0.02 -0.23 7.47
CA ARG A 232 0.21 0.17 6.05
C ARG A 232 1.33 1.21 5.89
N LEU A 233 1.33 2.23 6.75
CA LEU A 233 2.38 3.24 6.81
C LEU A 233 3.75 2.61 7.03
N LYS A 234 3.88 1.76 8.05
CA LYS A 234 5.16 1.12 8.41
C LYS A 234 5.66 0.24 7.28
N TYR A 235 4.83 -0.65 6.73
CA TYR A 235 5.23 -1.53 5.63
C TYR A 235 5.71 -0.74 4.41
N THR A 236 5.01 0.35 4.05
CA THR A 236 5.42 1.23 2.94
C THR A 236 6.78 1.89 3.23
N ALA A 237 6.96 2.45 4.43
CA ALA A 237 8.19 3.11 4.81
C ALA A 237 9.41 2.15 4.76
N LEU A 238 9.21 0.92 5.19
CA LEU A 238 10.24 -0.12 5.17
C LEU A 238 10.53 -0.63 3.76
N ALA A 239 9.49 -0.81 2.95
CA ALA A 239 9.65 -1.13 1.54
C ALA A 239 10.52 -0.08 0.83
N TYR A 240 10.33 1.21 1.15
CA TYR A 240 11.09 2.28 0.50
C TYR A 240 12.51 2.40 1.02
N ASN A 241 12.80 1.99 2.27
CA ASN A 241 14.17 1.96 2.80
C ASN A 241 15.12 1.15 1.91
N SER A 242 14.73 -0.05 1.51
CA SER A 242 15.58 -0.90 0.66
C SER A 242 15.73 -0.32 -0.75
N LEU A 243 14.67 0.23 -1.33
CA LEU A 243 14.71 0.83 -2.68
C LEU A 243 15.58 2.09 -2.73
N VAL A 244 15.48 2.95 -1.71
CA VAL A 244 16.27 4.18 -1.63
C VAL A 244 17.76 3.88 -1.51
N ASP A 245 18.13 2.81 -0.81
CA ASP A 245 19.52 2.38 -0.67
C ASP A 245 20.12 1.90 -1.98
N ASP A 246 19.32 1.15 -2.74
CA ASP A 246 19.74 0.54 -4.00
C ASP A 246 19.79 1.56 -5.14
N TRP A 247 18.77 2.41 -5.29
CA TRP A 247 18.63 3.28 -6.46
C TRP A 247 18.98 4.75 -6.20
N PHE A 248 18.97 5.19 -4.95
CA PHE A 248 19.12 6.60 -4.61
C PHE A 248 20.18 6.82 -3.50
N PRO A 249 21.42 6.31 -3.65
CA PRO A 249 22.42 6.32 -2.58
C PRO A 249 22.77 7.73 -2.08
N ASP A 250 22.69 8.74 -2.93
CA ASP A 250 22.90 10.14 -2.53
C ASP A 250 21.81 10.63 -1.56
N PHE A 251 20.56 10.25 -1.82
CA PHE A 251 19.40 10.60 -0.99
C PHE A 251 19.24 9.67 0.22
N SER A 252 19.79 8.45 0.15
CA SER A 252 19.79 7.46 1.23
C SER A 252 20.36 7.98 2.54
N LYS A 253 21.33 8.91 2.49
CA LYS A 253 21.87 9.56 3.70
C LYS A 253 20.82 10.39 4.42
N ASP A 254 20.11 11.25 3.69
CA ASP A 254 19.04 12.08 4.24
C ASP A 254 17.85 11.20 4.66
N TRP A 255 17.44 10.26 3.81
CA TRP A 255 16.38 9.30 4.10
C TRP A 255 16.67 8.45 5.34
N GLY A 256 17.92 8.01 5.50
CA GLY A 256 18.37 7.19 6.62
C GLY A 256 18.25 7.87 7.98
N THR A 257 18.35 9.20 8.03
CA THR A 257 18.13 9.99 9.25
C THR A 257 16.67 10.10 9.68
N VAL A 258 15.75 9.64 8.83
CA VAL A 258 14.29 9.77 9.02
C VAL A 258 13.63 8.40 9.20
N VAL A 259 13.92 7.45 8.28
CA VAL A 259 13.14 6.21 8.16
C VAL A 259 13.90 4.96 8.59
N LYS A 260 15.25 4.98 8.60
CA LYS A 260 16.06 3.80 8.99
C LYS A 260 16.28 3.63 10.49
N GLU A 261 16.18 4.71 11.28
CA GLU A 261 16.21 4.60 12.75
C GLU A 261 14.94 3.94 13.30
N ASN A 262 13.86 3.92 12.52
CA ASN A 262 12.67 3.09 12.75
C ASN A 262 12.93 1.64 12.34
N LYS A 263 13.85 0.99 13.07
CA LYS A 263 14.29 -0.39 12.83
C LYS A 263 13.12 -1.36 12.83
N THR A 264 12.79 -1.86 11.64
CA THR A 264 11.97 -3.05 11.36
C THR A 264 10.53 -2.92 11.90
N PRO A 265 9.48 -3.42 11.24
CA PRO A 265 8.32 -3.83 12.00
C PRO A 265 8.83 -5.09 12.69
N GLY A 266 9.49 -4.94 13.84
CA GLY A 266 9.67 -6.10 14.70
C GLY A 266 8.27 -6.69 14.78
N ALA A 267 8.14 -7.98 14.48
CA ALA A 267 6.91 -8.75 14.60
C ALA A 267 6.40 -8.69 16.06
N GLY A 268 6.11 -7.52 16.61
CA GLY A 268 6.62 -7.18 17.94
C GLY A 268 6.04 -5.92 18.54
N GLU A 269 5.74 -4.85 17.78
CA GLU A 269 4.96 -3.77 18.40
C GLU A 269 3.53 -4.25 18.63
N PHE A 270 2.82 -4.69 17.59
CA PHE A 270 1.50 -5.30 17.78
C PHE A 270 1.51 -6.83 17.69
N SER A 271 2.49 -7.49 17.04
CA SER A 271 2.36 -8.93 16.73
C SER A 271 2.37 -9.86 17.96
N ASN A 272 3.23 -9.61 18.96
CA ASN A 272 3.27 -10.44 20.17
C ASN A 272 1.93 -10.40 20.93
N THR A 273 1.31 -9.23 21.02
CA THR A 273 -0.04 -9.08 21.58
C THR A 273 -1.09 -9.60 20.59
N ALA A 274 -0.89 -9.42 19.29
CA ALA A 274 -1.86 -9.77 18.27
C ALA A 274 -2.08 -11.27 18.15
N VAL A 275 -1.09 -12.13 18.41
CA VAL A 275 -1.30 -13.58 18.50
C VAL A 275 -2.46 -13.89 19.47
N THR A 276 -2.58 -13.14 20.57
CA THR A 276 -3.66 -13.34 21.54
C THR A 276 -5.04 -12.96 20.99
N TYR A 277 -5.13 -12.04 20.02
CA TYR A 277 -6.40 -11.67 19.39
C TYR A 277 -6.99 -12.78 18.52
N TYR A 278 -6.14 -13.69 18.04
CA TYR A 278 -6.54 -14.87 17.27
C TYR A 278 -6.85 -16.08 18.15
N LYS A 279 -6.63 -15.97 19.47
CA LYS A 279 -6.94 -17.05 20.41
C LYS A 279 -8.44 -17.35 20.29
N ASP A 280 -8.73 -18.62 20.00
CA ASP A 280 -10.08 -19.16 19.77
C ASP A 280 -10.77 -18.78 18.44
N TRP A 281 -10.17 -17.95 17.59
CA TRP A 281 -10.74 -17.64 16.28
C TRP A 281 -10.25 -18.60 15.19
N LYS A 282 -11.17 -19.42 14.65
CA LYS A 282 -10.95 -20.24 13.44
C LYS A 282 -11.40 -19.49 12.19
N TYR A 283 -10.51 -18.68 11.62
CA TYR A 283 -10.83 -17.79 10.50
C TYR A 283 -10.54 -18.38 9.12
N SER A 284 -9.69 -19.41 9.03
CA SER A 284 -9.16 -19.94 7.76
C SER A 284 -10.23 -20.28 6.71
N SER A 285 -11.39 -20.78 7.15
CA SER A 285 -12.52 -21.16 6.29
C SER A 285 -13.70 -20.17 6.32
N GLN A 286 -13.59 -19.04 7.03
CA GLN A 286 -14.68 -18.06 7.11
C GLN A 286 -14.80 -17.32 5.77
N PRO A 287 -16.02 -17.21 5.21
CA PRO A 287 -16.21 -16.49 3.96
C PRO A 287 -16.14 -14.97 4.19
N VAL A 288 -15.54 -14.28 3.23
CA VAL A 288 -15.59 -12.82 3.10
C VAL A 288 -17.02 -12.41 2.78
N HIS A 289 -17.63 -11.60 3.66
CA HIS A 289 -19.03 -11.22 3.53
C HIS A 289 -19.27 -10.13 2.47
N LYS A 290 -18.25 -9.35 2.11
CA LYS A 290 -18.31 -8.27 1.10
C LYS A 290 -17.08 -8.35 0.19
N ALA A 291 -17.18 -9.16 -0.87
CA ALA A 291 -16.08 -9.32 -1.81
C ALA A 291 -15.98 -8.16 -2.82
N GLY A 292 -16.99 -7.29 -2.95
CA GLY A 292 -16.94 -6.13 -3.85
C GLY A 292 -16.53 -6.49 -5.28
N ASP A 293 -15.60 -5.73 -5.82
CA ASP A 293 -14.88 -5.87 -7.11
C ASP A 293 -13.77 -6.94 -7.09
N TYR A 294 -13.61 -7.70 -6.00
CA TYR A 294 -12.48 -8.64 -5.82
C TYR A 294 -12.24 -9.53 -7.05
N TYR A 295 -13.27 -10.24 -7.50
CA TYR A 295 -13.14 -11.19 -8.61
C TYR A 295 -12.91 -10.54 -9.97
N GLU A 296 -13.24 -9.25 -10.12
CA GLU A 296 -12.92 -8.49 -11.32
C GLU A 296 -11.42 -8.16 -11.35
N VAL A 297 -10.89 -7.69 -10.22
CA VAL A 297 -9.48 -7.32 -10.07
C VAL A 297 -8.56 -8.54 -10.09
N THR A 298 -9.00 -9.70 -9.58
CA THR A 298 -8.19 -10.94 -9.53
C THR A 298 -8.45 -11.88 -10.70
N ALA A 299 -9.27 -11.50 -11.68
CA ALA A 299 -9.60 -12.37 -12.82
C ALA A 299 -8.36 -12.79 -13.62
N CYS A 300 -7.33 -11.93 -13.71
CA CYS A 300 -6.12 -12.19 -14.49
C CYS A 300 -5.35 -13.43 -14.02
N VAL A 301 -5.40 -13.79 -12.73
CA VAL A 301 -4.63 -14.91 -12.18
C VAL A 301 -5.35 -16.26 -12.33
N SER A 302 -6.61 -16.24 -12.78
CA SER A 302 -7.36 -17.48 -13.05
C SER A 302 -6.79 -18.31 -14.20
N VAL A 303 -5.91 -17.72 -15.02
CA VAL A 303 -5.23 -18.39 -16.13
C VAL A 303 -4.01 -19.20 -15.67
N ILE A 304 -3.50 -18.95 -14.46
CA ILE A 304 -2.34 -19.66 -13.90
C ILE A 304 -2.79 -21.03 -13.40
N SER A 305 -2.20 -22.08 -13.97
CA SER A 305 -2.39 -23.46 -13.52
C SER A 305 -1.62 -23.76 -12.23
N GLU A 306 -2.06 -24.75 -11.46
CA GLU A 306 -1.35 -25.23 -10.25
C GLU A 306 0.09 -25.69 -10.57
N SER A 307 0.33 -26.19 -11.79
CA SER A 307 1.67 -26.56 -12.25
C SER A 307 2.59 -25.37 -12.55
N GLU A 308 2.02 -24.26 -13.03
CA GLU A 308 2.77 -23.02 -13.24
C GLU A 308 3.11 -22.36 -11.90
N GLU A 309 2.16 -22.39 -10.96
CA GLU A 309 2.38 -21.99 -9.57
C GLU A 309 3.48 -22.83 -8.89
N ALA A 310 3.60 -24.12 -9.19
CA ALA A 310 4.64 -24.96 -8.58
C ALA A 310 6.04 -24.80 -9.22
N THR A 311 6.20 -24.05 -10.32
CA THR A 311 7.46 -24.01 -11.08
C THR A 311 8.09 -22.62 -11.20
N TYR A 312 7.36 -21.56 -10.82
CA TYR A 312 7.86 -20.19 -10.96
C TYR A 312 9.02 -19.85 -10.01
N GLU A 313 9.14 -20.54 -8.88
CA GLU A 313 10.21 -20.33 -7.89
C GLU A 313 11.61 -20.48 -8.52
N SER A 314 11.75 -21.37 -9.51
CA SER A 314 13.01 -21.53 -10.24
C SER A 314 13.48 -20.24 -10.95
N TYR A 315 12.55 -19.35 -11.32
CA TYR A 315 12.87 -18.08 -11.97
C TYR A 315 13.39 -17.05 -10.96
N THR A 316 12.82 -17.03 -9.75
CA THR A 316 13.19 -16.08 -8.69
C THR A 316 14.44 -16.51 -7.91
N GLU A 317 14.74 -17.82 -7.86
CA GLU A 317 15.95 -18.38 -7.23
C GLU A 317 17.21 -18.26 -8.10
N SER A 318 17.07 -18.05 -9.42
CA SER A 318 18.20 -17.94 -10.36
C SER A 318 19.04 -16.66 -10.21
N TYR A 319 18.61 -15.73 -9.35
CA TYR A 319 19.30 -14.48 -9.05
C TYR A 319 20.52 -14.70 -8.13
N SER A 320 21.70 -14.22 -8.55
CA SER A 320 22.90 -14.13 -7.70
C SER A 320 23.58 -12.77 -7.86
N GLU A 321 23.79 -12.08 -6.73
CA GLU A 321 24.47 -10.79 -6.65
C GLU A 321 25.91 -10.84 -7.18
N GLU A 322 26.56 -12.02 -7.09
CA GLU A 322 27.92 -12.24 -7.61
C GLU A 322 27.98 -12.24 -9.16
N THR A 323 26.83 -12.43 -9.82
CA THR A 323 26.75 -12.55 -11.29
C THR A 323 26.00 -11.41 -11.96
N ALA A 324 25.61 -10.38 -11.19
CA ALA A 324 24.87 -9.25 -11.70
C ALA A 324 25.75 -8.36 -12.58
N THR A 325 25.23 -7.96 -13.75
CA THR A 325 25.90 -7.10 -14.72
C THR A 325 25.11 -5.82 -14.90
N GLU A 326 25.80 -4.72 -15.19
CA GLU A 326 25.11 -3.50 -15.67
C GLU A 326 24.52 -3.81 -17.05
N GLU A 327 23.26 -3.48 -17.26
CA GLU A 327 22.64 -3.65 -18.57
C GLU A 327 23.36 -2.79 -19.61
N SER A 328 23.69 -3.42 -20.74
CA SER A 328 24.28 -2.71 -21.88
C SER A 328 23.24 -1.77 -22.49
N ALA A 329 23.67 -0.58 -22.92
CA ALA A 329 22.82 0.34 -23.69
C ALA A 329 22.26 -0.31 -24.98
N GLU A 330 22.89 -1.37 -25.49
CA GLU A 330 22.43 -2.15 -26.64
C GLU A 330 21.31 -3.15 -26.29
N GLU A 331 21.24 -3.64 -25.04
CA GLU A 331 20.12 -4.48 -24.55
C GLU A 331 18.87 -3.63 -24.28
N LEU A 332 19.04 -2.38 -23.84
CA LEU A 332 17.96 -1.40 -23.69
C LEU A 332 17.41 -0.88 -25.05
N ALA A 333 18.21 -0.95 -26.12
CA ALA A 333 17.86 -0.40 -27.44
C ALA A 333 17.15 -1.39 -28.39
N GLN A 334 17.09 -2.69 -28.07
CA GLN A 334 16.38 -3.67 -28.91
C GLN A 334 14.84 -3.65 -28.74
N VAL A 335 14.31 -2.80 -27.86
CA VAL A 335 12.86 -2.69 -27.58
C VAL A 335 12.26 -1.36 -28.09
N THR A 336 13.04 -0.54 -28.81
CA THR A 336 12.57 0.74 -29.39
C THR A 336 12.33 0.66 -30.91
N GLU A 337 11.65 -0.39 -31.39
CA GLU A 337 11.10 -0.36 -32.76
C GLU A 337 9.66 0.19 -32.70
N GLU A 338 9.44 1.23 -33.50
CA GLU A 338 8.40 2.26 -33.38
C GLU A 338 6.94 1.73 -33.28
N VAL A 339 6.20 2.21 -32.27
CA VAL A 339 4.73 2.26 -32.32
C VAL A 339 4.30 3.69 -32.02
N SER A 340 3.84 4.39 -33.06
CA SER A 340 3.12 5.65 -32.93
C SER A 340 1.76 5.39 -32.27
N ILE A 341 1.52 5.97 -31.10
CA ILE A 341 0.19 6.05 -30.49
C ILE A 341 -0.33 7.47 -30.69
N ASP A 342 -1.54 7.56 -31.25
CA ASP A 342 -2.32 8.78 -31.48
C ASP A 342 -2.46 9.58 -30.18
N GLU A 343 -2.19 10.88 -30.28
CA GLU A 343 -2.27 11.87 -29.21
C GLU A 343 -3.73 12.24 -28.90
N ASP A 344 -4.53 11.36 -28.32
CA ASP A 344 -5.88 11.71 -27.82
C ASP A 344 -6.30 10.79 -26.65
N ASP A 345 -5.66 10.95 -25.48
CA ASP A 345 -6.33 10.74 -24.18
C ASP A 345 -5.44 11.27 -23.03
N HIS A 346 -5.42 12.58 -22.87
CA HIS A 346 -4.79 13.26 -21.74
C HIS A 346 -5.87 13.69 -20.72
N GLU A 347 -6.22 12.79 -19.80
CA GLU A 347 -6.92 13.18 -18.56
C GLU A 347 -5.91 13.83 -17.60
N SER A 348 -5.81 15.15 -17.69
CA SER A 348 -5.05 16.01 -16.80
C SER A 348 -5.73 16.13 -15.43
N PHE A 349 -5.04 15.75 -14.35
CA PHE A 349 -5.49 16.03 -12.98
C PHE A 349 -4.45 16.87 -12.24
N ALA A 350 -4.54 18.19 -12.40
CA ALA A 350 -4.22 19.21 -11.41
C ALA A 350 -4.28 20.59 -12.08
N ASP A 351 -5.32 21.37 -11.78
CA ASP A 351 -5.27 22.78 -11.39
C ASP A 351 -6.63 23.44 -11.66
N GLU A 352 -7.48 23.56 -10.64
CA GLU A 352 -8.43 24.68 -10.55
C GLU A 352 -8.55 25.11 -9.09
N SER A 353 -7.63 25.99 -8.70
CA SER A 353 -7.90 27.01 -7.70
C SER A 353 -8.71 28.12 -8.37
N ASP A 354 -10.05 28.03 -8.34
CA ASP A 354 -10.91 29.17 -8.64
C ASP A 354 -11.54 29.70 -7.34
N GLY A 355 -11.09 30.89 -6.96
CA GLY A 355 -11.77 31.72 -5.99
C GLY A 355 -12.81 32.55 -6.73
N THR A 356 -14.07 32.38 -6.37
CA THR A 356 -15.12 33.30 -6.78
C THR A 356 -15.95 33.75 -5.58
N ASP A 357 -15.92 35.07 -5.41
CA ASP A 357 -16.87 35.87 -4.67
C ASP A 357 -18.30 35.54 -5.11
N ILE A 358 -19.19 35.23 -4.15
CA ILE A 358 -20.63 35.37 -4.32
C ILE A 358 -21.20 36.06 -3.09
N ASP A 359 -21.32 37.37 -3.24
CA ASP A 359 -22.41 38.18 -2.73
C ASP A 359 -23.74 37.62 -3.27
N GLU A 360 -24.71 37.33 -2.40
CA GLU A 360 -26.06 37.91 -2.49
C GLU A 360 -26.97 37.38 -1.37
N SER A 361 -27.55 38.35 -0.68
CA SER A 361 -28.86 38.39 -0.01
C SER A 361 -29.80 37.18 -0.15
N MET A 362 -30.40 36.76 0.98
CA MET A 362 -31.87 36.71 1.13
C MET A 362 -32.27 36.73 2.61
N GLU A 363 -33.13 37.68 2.93
CA GLU A 363 -33.95 37.77 4.14
C GLU A 363 -35.01 36.66 4.19
N ASP A 364 -35.50 36.46 5.41
CA ASP A 364 -36.88 36.12 5.81
C ASP A 364 -37.19 34.66 6.20
N GLY A 365 -37.45 34.50 7.51
CA GLY A 365 -38.76 33.99 7.91
C GLY A 365 -38.82 32.83 8.90
N SER A 366 -38.99 33.16 10.19
CA SER A 366 -39.78 32.44 11.24
C SER A 366 -39.34 31.02 11.67
N ALA A 367 -39.54 30.54 12.90
CA ALA A 367 -39.96 31.03 14.22
C ALA A 367 -39.73 29.87 15.23
N ASP A 368 -39.72 30.20 16.51
CA ASP A 368 -39.95 29.35 17.71
C ASP A 368 -38.84 28.32 18.06
N GLU A 369 -38.50 28.02 19.31
CA GLU A 369 -38.82 28.49 20.67
C GLU A 369 -37.76 27.82 21.59
N ASP A 370 -37.53 28.40 22.76
CA ASP A 370 -36.93 27.82 23.98
C ASP A 370 -35.43 27.44 23.99
N ASP A 371 -34.67 27.48 25.09
CA ASP A 371 -34.68 28.06 26.44
C ASP A 371 -33.37 27.54 27.08
N ASP A 372 -32.98 28.10 28.23
CA ASP A 372 -32.00 27.59 29.22
C ASP A 372 -30.49 27.85 29.05
N GLY A 373 -30.03 28.79 29.91
CA GLY A 373 -28.80 28.65 30.70
C GLY A 373 -27.62 29.45 30.18
N GLY A 374 -27.08 30.48 30.84
CA GLY A 374 -27.08 30.83 32.26
C GLY A 374 -25.65 31.23 32.63
N GLY A 375 -25.46 32.42 33.21
CA GLY A 375 -24.19 32.77 33.86
C GLY A 375 -23.73 34.23 33.71
N GLU A 376 -24.21 35.10 34.61
CA GLU A 376 -23.54 36.31 35.13
C GLU A 376 -23.97 36.33 36.61
N ASP A 377 -23.12 36.06 37.62
CA ASP A 377 -21.88 36.71 38.08
C ASP A 377 -22.03 38.23 38.32
N ASP A 378 -22.30 38.55 39.59
CA ASP A 378 -22.02 39.77 40.36
C ASP A 378 -22.80 39.56 41.68
N GLY A 379 -22.23 39.52 42.89
CA GLY A 379 -21.20 40.38 43.45
C GLY A 379 -21.86 41.21 44.57
N ASP A 380 -21.43 40.99 45.82
CA ASP A 380 -21.62 41.85 47.01
C ASP A 380 -23.08 42.08 47.50
N ASP A 381 -23.42 42.27 48.78
CA ASP A 381 -22.70 42.40 50.04
C ASP A 381 -23.73 42.37 51.20
N GLU A 382 -23.22 42.31 52.43
CA GLU A 382 -23.77 42.89 53.67
C GLU A 382 -24.88 42.19 54.50
N ASP A 383 -24.46 41.79 55.71
CA ASP A 383 -24.99 42.17 57.04
C ASP A 383 -26.47 41.96 57.42
N GLU A 384 -26.73 40.95 58.26
CA GLU A 384 -27.13 41.04 59.70
C GLU A 384 -27.58 39.69 60.28
#